data_AF-A0A6G0WNN3-F1
#
_entry.id   AF-A0A6G0WNN3-F1
#
_cell.length_a   1.000
_cell.length_b   1.000
_cell.length_c   1.000
_cell.angle_alpha   90.00
_cell.angle_beta   90.00
_cell.angle_gamma   90.00
#
_symmetry.space_group_name_H-M   'P 1'
#
loop_
_entity.id
_entity.type
_entity.pdbx_description
1 polymer ?
#
loop_
_entity_poly.entity_id
_entity_poly.type
_entity_poly.pdbx_seq_one_letter_code
_entity_poly.pdbx_strand_id
1 'polypeptide(L)'
;MDLSEVSCASKLISMSAKFLADNTLFSDPTLVPTLTNLAQAAQKDILSADVNIVQYGLTSEWELFVFKHNIFDPAYPSFHFVAWMLAIDWALASREVISFQGDISSVNVLTASSNSAGSSVNPLEIPVNVAFYIRYACLYVTSIIICVTILASIYLFLNKGYVEGLNLIEVNRVAGIVWIGRTFLFIRSIAAICLLSTQVLSLQPVNNIWHMTSASDVSDESSTEKATRLFKTFLAAGEVSWLGFVLSDILMVYTAQYTPAYVFKCNFMVWGLAAILSWVSPATHTATIQRQCTFAHVDYQLVCSSGTIAIGSFSRITALVGICVGSIATAYLYERIRHPSLPPTRQDSYFLSSSAKYVYEPGNWMDHEVYYLDPASAVINGILSIRFSNVFYMLNLKIWRIFVIKEPVEKRKKLEQDGELHLLYAIPLSD
;
A
#
# COMPACT_ATOMS: atom_id res chain seq x y z
N MET A 1 51.01 34.24 -33.47
CA MET A 1 49.68 33.81 -33.01
C MET A 1 48.67 34.45 -33.92
N ASP A 2 48.10 33.64 -34.80
CA ASP A 2 47.34 34.08 -35.97
C ASP A 2 46.02 34.77 -35.59
N LEU A 3 45.73 35.87 -36.29
CA LEU A 3 44.49 36.64 -36.21
C LEU A 3 43.22 35.83 -36.58
N SER A 4 43.36 34.58 -37.02
CA SER A 4 42.27 33.69 -37.42
C SER A 4 41.56 33.01 -36.23
N GLU A 5 42.26 32.69 -35.14
CA GLU A 5 41.66 32.02 -33.97
C GLU A 5 40.81 32.98 -33.11
N VAL A 6 41.28 34.22 -32.92
CA VAL A 6 40.58 35.27 -32.16
C VAL A 6 39.23 35.65 -32.81
N SER A 7 39.16 35.54 -34.14
CA SER A 7 37.95 35.78 -34.95
C SER A 7 36.85 34.74 -34.72
N CYS A 8 37.23 33.49 -34.41
CA CYS A 8 36.28 32.40 -34.24
C CYS A 8 35.60 32.44 -32.86
N ALA A 9 36.38 32.58 -31.79
CA ALA A 9 35.85 32.66 -30.42
C ALA A 9 34.93 33.88 -30.22
N SER A 10 35.35 35.05 -30.71
CA SER A 10 34.53 36.28 -30.64
C SER A 10 33.23 36.16 -31.43
N LYS A 11 33.23 35.53 -32.61
CA LYS A 11 32.00 35.29 -33.40
C LYS A 11 31.06 34.29 -32.75
N LEU A 12 31.56 33.15 -32.28
CA LEU A 12 30.71 32.11 -31.68
C LEU A 12 30.10 32.59 -30.37
N ILE A 13 30.90 33.18 -29.47
CA ILE A 13 30.42 33.67 -28.17
C ILE A 13 29.48 34.87 -28.36
N SER A 14 29.77 35.79 -29.28
CA SER A 14 28.90 36.95 -29.50
C SER A 14 27.55 36.60 -30.11
N MET A 15 27.45 35.56 -30.93
CA MET A 15 26.17 35.07 -31.45
C MET A 15 25.31 34.48 -30.33
N SER A 16 25.90 33.63 -29.47
CA SER A 16 25.20 33.05 -28.32
C SER A 16 24.80 34.12 -27.29
N ALA A 17 25.66 35.09 -27.02
CA ALA A 17 25.37 36.19 -26.10
C ALA A 17 24.25 37.09 -26.64
N LYS A 18 24.23 37.38 -27.95
CA LYS A 18 23.14 38.12 -28.60
C LYS A 18 21.83 37.35 -28.56
N PHE A 19 21.86 36.04 -28.77
CA PHE A 19 20.69 35.18 -28.64
C PHE A 19 20.13 35.22 -27.22
N LEU A 20 20.97 35.09 -26.19
CA LEU A 20 20.54 35.15 -24.79
C LEU A 20 20.06 36.55 -24.37
N ALA A 21 20.57 37.61 -24.98
CA ALA A 21 20.14 38.99 -24.72
C ALA A 21 18.85 39.39 -25.46
N ASP A 22 18.29 38.50 -26.30
CA ASP A 22 17.02 38.75 -26.96
C ASP A 22 15.86 38.52 -25.97
N ASN A 23 15.22 39.62 -25.55
CA ASN A 23 14.14 39.64 -24.57
C ASN A 23 12.86 38.92 -25.04
N THR A 24 12.80 38.43 -26.28
CA THR A 24 11.65 37.66 -26.79
C THR A 24 11.65 36.19 -26.38
N LEU A 25 12.79 35.65 -25.92
CA LEU A 25 12.94 34.23 -25.54
C LEU A 25 12.54 33.93 -24.09
N PHE A 26 12.59 34.93 -23.21
CA PHE A 26 12.28 34.77 -21.78
C PHE A 26 11.06 35.62 -21.41
N SER A 27 10.11 35.02 -20.69
CA SER A 27 8.88 35.71 -20.27
C SER A 27 9.14 36.83 -19.25
N ASP A 28 10.30 36.82 -18.58
CA ASP A 28 10.73 37.82 -17.61
C ASP A 28 12.00 38.54 -18.11
N PRO A 29 11.93 39.86 -18.40
CA PRO A 29 13.07 40.63 -18.90
C PRO A 29 14.16 40.88 -17.84
N THR A 30 13.89 40.61 -16.56
CA THR A 30 14.86 40.81 -15.46
C THR A 30 15.77 39.61 -15.24
N LEU A 31 15.47 38.47 -15.88
CA LEU A 31 16.19 37.21 -15.70
C LEU A 31 17.67 37.30 -16.09
N VAL A 32 17.96 37.81 -17.29
CA VAL A 32 19.35 37.88 -17.83
C VAL A 32 20.25 38.82 -17.02
N PRO A 33 19.82 40.05 -16.67
CA PRO A 33 20.59 40.90 -15.76
C PRO A 33 20.84 40.25 -14.39
N THR A 34 19.83 39.56 -13.84
CA THR A 34 19.95 38.89 -12.55
C THR A 34 20.98 37.76 -12.59
N LEU A 35 20.92 36.90 -13.62
CA LEU A 35 21.90 35.83 -13.83
C LEU A 35 23.31 36.38 -14.05
N THR A 36 23.44 37.49 -14.76
CA THR A 36 24.74 38.15 -14.99
C THR A 36 25.35 38.63 -13.67
N ASN A 37 24.56 39.26 -12.80
CA ASN A 37 25.01 39.71 -11.49
C ASN A 37 25.43 38.52 -10.60
N LEU A 38 24.65 37.44 -10.61
CA LEU A 38 24.99 36.21 -9.87
C LEU A 38 26.28 35.57 -10.39
N ALA A 39 26.48 35.54 -11.71
CA ALA A 39 27.69 35.01 -12.32
C ALA A 39 28.94 35.84 -11.94
N GLN A 40 28.82 37.17 -11.94
CA GLN A 40 29.91 38.05 -11.51
C GLN A 40 30.26 37.87 -10.02
N ALA A 41 29.26 37.72 -9.16
CA ALA A 41 29.46 37.43 -7.75
C ALA A 41 30.17 36.07 -7.56
N ALA A 42 29.68 35.02 -8.21
CA ALA A 42 30.29 33.69 -8.16
C ALA A 42 31.74 33.71 -8.67
N GLN A 43 32.02 34.39 -9.79
CA GLN A 43 33.38 34.51 -10.31
C GLN A 43 34.32 35.18 -9.29
N LYS A 44 33.86 36.24 -8.62
CA LYS A 44 34.64 36.93 -7.60
C LYS A 44 34.89 36.04 -6.38
N ASP A 45 33.88 35.29 -5.95
CA ASP A 45 33.99 34.38 -4.81
C ASP A 45 34.98 33.24 -5.11
N ILE A 46 34.91 32.64 -6.30
CA ILE A 46 35.83 31.58 -6.75
C ILE A 46 37.27 32.10 -6.86
N LEU A 47 37.45 33.31 -7.38
CA LEU A 47 38.76 33.98 -7.42
C LEU A 47 39.30 34.18 -5.99
N SER A 48 38.46 34.64 -5.06
CA SER A 48 38.85 34.86 -3.66
C SER A 48 39.17 33.57 -2.90
N ALA A 49 38.54 32.47 -3.28
CA ALA A 49 38.78 31.13 -2.74
C ALA A 49 40.07 30.49 -3.31
N ASP A 50 40.81 31.19 -4.18
CA ASP A 50 42.05 30.73 -4.80
C ASP A 50 41.94 29.33 -5.43
N VAL A 51 40.90 29.10 -6.23
CA VAL A 51 40.69 27.80 -6.88
C VAL A 51 41.63 27.64 -8.06
N ASN A 52 42.54 26.67 -7.98
CA ASN A 52 43.62 26.47 -8.93
C ASN A 52 43.53 25.17 -9.72
N ILE A 53 44.03 25.21 -10.96
CA ILE A 53 44.53 24.03 -11.67
C ILE A 53 46.02 23.91 -11.35
N VAL A 54 46.47 22.68 -11.13
CA VAL A 54 47.87 22.40 -10.81
C VAL A 54 48.54 21.54 -11.86
N GLN A 55 49.82 21.82 -12.11
CA GLN A 55 50.66 21.02 -12.97
C GLN A 55 52.04 20.86 -12.34
N TYR A 56 52.59 19.65 -12.41
CA TYR A 56 53.99 19.41 -12.08
C TYR A 56 54.87 19.88 -13.22
N GLY A 57 55.91 20.65 -12.89
CA GLY A 57 56.93 21.03 -13.84
C GLY A 57 58.30 21.09 -13.17
N LEU A 58 59.32 21.32 -13.98
CA LEU A 58 60.69 21.46 -13.54
C LEU A 58 61.12 22.92 -13.64
N THR A 59 61.80 23.43 -12.63
CA THR A 59 62.47 24.73 -12.73
C THR A 59 63.68 24.65 -13.65
N SER A 60 64.29 25.78 -13.97
CA SER A 60 65.58 25.83 -14.70
C SER A 60 66.70 25.05 -14.00
N GLU A 61 66.54 24.75 -12.71
CA GLU A 61 67.48 24.02 -11.86
C GLU A 61 67.11 22.53 -11.70
N TRP A 62 66.15 22.03 -12.49
CA TRP A 62 65.62 20.67 -12.43
C TRP A 62 64.92 20.31 -11.12
N GLU A 63 64.48 21.31 -10.36
CA GLU A 63 63.69 21.09 -9.16
C GLU A 63 62.22 20.88 -9.54
N LEU A 64 61.60 19.84 -8.99
CA LEU A 64 60.19 19.56 -9.18
C LEU A 64 59.36 20.61 -8.44
N PHE A 65 58.55 21.36 -9.16
CA PHE A 65 57.68 22.40 -8.62
C PHE A 65 56.23 22.19 -9.05
N VAL A 66 55.30 22.60 -8.18
CA VAL A 66 53.85 22.59 -8.47
C VAL A 66 53.45 23.98 -8.96
N PHE A 67 53.24 24.09 -10.26
CA PHE A 67 52.69 25.30 -10.87
C PHE A 67 51.19 25.36 -10.60
N LYS A 68 50.71 26.54 -10.22
CA LYS A 68 49.31 26.82 -9.91
C LYS A 68 48.80 27.89 -10.87
N HIS A 69 47.60 27.69 -11.39
CA HIS A 69 46.91 28.68 -12.21
C HIS A 69 45.49 28.84 -11.68
N ASN A 70 45.16 30.03 -11.20
CA ASN A 70 43.83 30.34 -10.71
C ASN A 70 42.87 30.38 -11.90
N ILE A 71 41.73 29.69 -11.79
CA ILE A 71 40.83 29.54 -12.93
C ILE A 71 40.23 30.87 -13.41
N PHE A 72 40.09 31.87 -12.54
CA PHE A 72 39.57 33.19 -12.92
C PHE A 72 40.62 34.30 -12.84
N ASP A 73 41.90 33.98 -13.10
CA ASP A 73 42.98 34.96 -13.13
C ASP A 73 42.66 36.11 -14.12
N PRO A 74 42.63 37.38 -13.66
CA PRO A 74 42.36 38.53 -14.51
C PRO A 74 43.47 38.79 -15.54
N ALA A 75 44.68 38.23 -15.36
CA ALA A 75 45.76 38.31 -16.34
C ALA A 75 45.48 37.48 -17.60
N TYR A 76 44.58 36.48 -17.53
CA TYR A 76 44.26 35.57 -18.64
C TYR A 76 42.75 35.48 -18.93
N PRO A 77 42.08 36.56 -19.38
CA PRO A 77 40.63 36.54 -19.65
C PRO A 77 40.21 35.54 -20.73
N SER A 78 41.10 35.17 -21.64
CA SER A 78 40.85 34.16 -22.67
C SER A 78 40.59 32.76 -22.10
N PHE A 79 41.08 32.48 -20.88
CA PHE A 79 40.85 31.21 -20.18
C PHE A 79 39.48 31.15 -19.49
N HIS A 80 38.81 32.29 -19.28
CA HIS A 80 37.56 32.36 -18.48
C HIS A 80 36.44 31.50 -19.05
N PHE A 81 36.41 31.25 -20.36
CA PHE A 81 35.45 30.31 -20.96
C PHE A 81 35.64 28.89 -20.42
N VAL A 82 36.90 28.41 -20.37
CA VAL A 82 37.24 27.09 -19.81
C VAL A 82 37.04 27.08 -18.29
N ALA A 83 37.38 28.18 -17.62
CA ALA A 83 37.14 28.35 -16.20
C ALA A 83 35.67 28.20 -15.81
N TRP A 84 34.75 28.78 -16.60
CA TRP A 84 33.31 28.63 -16.40
C TRP A 84 32.84 27.19 -16.59
N MET A 85 33.39 26.43 -17.55
CA MET A 85 33.10 25.00 -17.68
C MET A 85 33.54 24.23 -16.43
N LEU A 86 34.73 24.52 -15.90
CA LEU A 86 35.24 23.88 -14.67
C LEU A 86 34.44 24.28 -13.43
N ALA A 87 34.01 25.55 -13.33
CA ALA A 87 33.16 26.03 -12.25
C ALA A 87 31.75 25.39 -12.29
N ILE A 88 31.20 25.17 -13.49
CA ILE A 88 29.94 24.44 -13.67
C ILE A 88 30.10 22.97 -13.28
N ASP A 89 31.19 22.31 -13.70
CA ASP A 89 31.49 20.93 -13.27
C ASP A 89 31.56 20.83 -11.75
N TRP A 90 32.17 21.82 -11.09
CA TRP A 90 32.21 21.88 -9.63
C TRP A 90 30.82 22.10 -9.01
N ALA A 91 30.03 23.02 -9.54
CA ALA A 91 28.67 23.28 -9.05
C ALA A 91 27.73 22.07 -9.24
N LEU A 92 27.95 21.26 -10.27
CA LEU A 92 27.21 20.03 -10.56
C LEU A 92 27.76 18.79 -9.85
N ALA A 93 28.80 18.93 -9.02
CA ALA A 93 29.50 17.84 -8.35
C ALA A 93 30.10 16.78 -9.31
N SER A 94 30.37 17.16 -10.56
CA SER A 94 31.18 16.37 -11.50
C SER A 94 32.68 16.48 -11.20
N ARG A 95 33.08 17.54 -10.50
CA ARG A 95 34.42 17.78 -9.95
C ARG A 95 34.29 18.33 -8.55
N GLU A 96 35.35 18.17 -7.76
CA GLU A 96 35.43 18.75 -6.43
C GLU A 96 36.59 19.75 -6.36
N VAL A 97 36.53 20.67 -5.41
CA VAL A 97 37.65 21.53 -5.02
C VAL A 97 38.13 21.06 -3.66
N ILE A 98 39.37 20.60 -3.61
CA ILE A 98 39.99 20.08 -2.38
C ILE A 98 41.03 21.09 -1.91
N SER A 99 40.97 21.44 -0.62
CA SER A 99 42.00 22.24 0.04
C SER A 99 43.03 21.33 0.70
N PHE A 100 44.23 21.25 0.12
CA PHE A 100 45.37 20.59 0.74
C PHE A 100 46.03 21.59 1.69
N GLN A 101 45.95 21.34 3.00
CA GLN A 101 46.55 22.19 4.02
C GLN A 101 47.85 21.55 4.50
N GLY A 102 48.98 22.18 4.20
CA GLY A 102 50.29 21.83 4.77
C GLY A 102 50.78 22.90 5.73
N ASP A 103 51.86 22.59 6.46
CA ASP A 103 52.43 23.49 7.47
C ASP A 103 52.92 24.84 6.91
N ILE A 104 53.30 24.86 5.62
CA ILE A 104 53.88 26.03 4.94
C ILE A 104 52.86 26.74 4.05
N SER A 105 51.97 26.00 3.38
CA SER A 105 50.99 26.58 2.47
C SER A 105 49.77 25.69 2.31
N SER A 106 48.63 26.32 2.01
CA SER A 106 47.43 25.65 1.53
C SER A 106 47.36 25.73 0.01
N VAL A 107 46.81 24.69 -0.63
CA VAL A 107 46.54 24.67 -2.07
C VAL A 107 45.11 24.20 -2.31
N ASN A 108 44.29 25.07 -2.91
CA ASN A 108 42.92 24.72 -3.29
C ASN A 108 42.93 24.28 -4.76
N VAL A 109 42.67 23.00 -5.00
CA VAL A 109 42.87 22.36 -6.31
C VAL A 109 41.58 21.74 -6.80
N LEU A 110 41.27 21.97 -8.09
CA LEU A 110 40.22 21.23 -8.79
C LEU A 110 40.63 19.80 -9.07
N THR A 111 39.79 18.84 -8.71
CA THR A 111 40.02 17.42 -8.99
C THR A 111 39.83 17.09 -10.48
N ALA A 112 40.28 15.90 -10.85
CA ALA A 112 39.81 15.26 -12.09
C ALA A 112 38.28 15.07 -12.04
N SER A 113 37.67 14.96 -13.22
CA SER A 113 36.22 14.69 -13.32
C SER A 113 35.92 13.31 -12.74
N SER A 114 35.00 13.25 -11.80
CA SER A 114 34.45 12.02 -11.24
C SER A 114 33.17 11.67 -11.99
N ASN A 115 33.14 10.49 -12.60
CA ASN A 115 31.89 9.97 -13.17
C ASN A 115 30.97 9.52 -12.03
N SER A 116 29.69 9.89 -12.11
CA SER A 116 28.67 9.34 -11.22
C SER A 116 28.63 7.82 -11.35
N ALA A 117 29.10 7.11 -10.33
CA ALA A 117 28.92 5.67 -10.24
C ALA A 117 27.47 5.39 -9.83
N GLY A 118 26.63 5.03 -10.80
CA GLY A 118 25.31 4.50 -10.51
C GLY A 118 25.47 3.16 -9.79
N SER A 119 25.11 3.09 -8.51
CA SER A 119 24.97 1.82 -7.81
C SER A 119 23.50 1.41 -7.88
N SER A 120 23.22 0.27 -8.51
CA SER A 120 21.89 -0.32 -8.47
C SER A 120 21.56 -0.72 -7.04
N VAL A 121 20.39 -0.32 -6.54
CA VAL A 121 19.91 -0.74 -5.21
C VAL A 121 19.90 -2.27 -5.16
N ASN A 122 20.44 -2.84 -4.09
CA ASN A 122 20.46 -4.28 -3.90
C ASN A 122 19.01 -4.83 -3.88
N PRO A 123 18.63 -5.71 -4.82
CA PRO A 123 17.27 -6.24 -4.88
C PRO A 123 16.87 -7.01 -3.62
N LEU A 124 17.84 -7.56 -2.88
CA LEU A 124 17.61 -8.29 -1.63
C LEU A 124 17.25 -7.35 -0.46
N GLU A 125 17.57 -6.06 -0.55
CA GLU A 125 17.19 -5.06 0.45
C GLU A 125 15.74 -4.57 0.26
N ILE A 126 15.12 -4.89 -0.89
CA ILE A 126 13.71 -4.59 -1.13
C ILE A 126 12.88 -5.75 -0.54
N PRO A 127 12.01 -5.52 0.45
CA PRO A 127 11.27 -6.58 1.14
C PRO A 127 10.09 -7.11 0.29
N VAL A 128 10.37 -7.61 -0.92
CA VAL A 128 9.34 -8.12 -1.86
C VAL A 128 8.67 -9.40 -1.34
N ASN A 129 9.40 -10.19 -0.56
CA ASN A 129 8.94 -11.50 -0.08
C ASN A 129 7.66 -11.40 0.75
N VAL A 130 7.60 -10.46 1.69
CA VAL A 130 6.44 -10.30 2.58
C VAL A 130 5.20 -9.86 1.79
N ALA A 131 5.36 -8.90 0.88
CA ALA A 131 4.28 -8.44 0.01
C ALA A 131 3.75 -9.58 -0.89
N PHE A 132 4.65 -10.44 -1.37
CA PHE A 132 4.27 -11.62 -2.14
C PHE A 132 3.43 -12.58 -1.30
N TYR A 133 3.88 -12.98 -0.11
CA TYR A 133 3.10 -13.87 0.77
C TYR A 133 1.73 -13.31 1.12
N ILE A 134 1.63 -12.02 1.45
CA ILE A 134 0.36 -11.35 1.73
C ILE A 134 -0.55 -11.39 0.49
N ARG A 135 -0.01 -11.13 -0.70
CA ARG A 135 -0.77 -11.23 -1.96
C ARG A 135 -1.32 -12.64 -2.19
N TYR A 136 -0.51 -13.69 -1.99
CA TYR A 136 -1.00 -15.07 -2.14
C TYR A 136 -2.04 -15.44 -1.09
N ALA A 137 -1.89 -14.96 0.15
CA ALA A 137 -2.92 -15.14 1.17
C ALA A 137 -4.24 -14.48 0.76
N CYS A 138 -4.20 -13.24 0.25
CA CYS A 138 -5.39 -12.56 -0.26
C CYS A 138 -6.00 -13.30 -1.46
N LEU A 139 -5.19 -13.78 -2.41
CA LEU A 139 -5.67 -14.56 -3.55
C LEU A 139 -6.33 -15.87 -3.10
N TYR A 140 -5.71 -16.60 -2.18
CA TYR A 140 -6.26 -17.82 -1.59
C TYR A 140 -7.63 -17.56 -0.95
N VAL A 141 -7.74 -16.52 -0.11
CA VAL A 141 -9.02 -16.13 0.52
C VAL A 141 -10.10 -15.87 -0.54
N THR A 142 -9.79 -15.04 -1.54
CA THR A 142 -10.73 -14.71 -2.62
C THR A 142 -11.15 -15.96 -3.40
N SER A 143 -10.19 -16.81 -3.77
CA SER A 143 -10.46 -18.04 -4.54
C SER A 143 -11.37 -19.00 -3.78
N ILE A 144 -11.14 -19.21 -2.48
CA ILE A 144 -11.98 -20.10 -1.68
C ILE A 144 -13.40 -19.53 -1.53
N ILE A 145 -13.56 -18.23 -1.27
CA ILE A 145 -14.91 -17.62 -1.20
C ILE A 145 -15.65 -17.80 -2.53
N ILE A 146 -14.98 -17.59 -3.67
CA ILE A 146 -15.57 -17.82 -4.98
C ILE A 146 -15.99 -19.29 -5.14
N CYS A 147 -15.11 -20.25 -4.80
CA CYS A 147 -15.43 -21.67 -4.87
C CYS A 147 -16.65 -22.04 -4.01
N VAL A 148 -16.71 -21.56 -2.76
CA VAL A 148 -17.84 -21.82 -1.85
C VAL A 148 -19.12 -21.18 -2.38
N THR A 149 -19.05 -19.96 -2.92
CA THR A 149 -20.20 -19.26 -3.52
C THR A 149 -20.74 -20.02 -4.73
N ILE A 150 -19.86 -20.53 -5.60
CA ILE A 150 -20.24 -21.36 -6.75
C ILE A 150 -20.90 -22.65 -6.26
N LEU A 151 -20.33 -23.33 -5.27
CA LEU A 151 -20.92 -24.54 -4.69
C LEU A 151 -22.30 -24.25 -4.10
N ALA A 152 -22.44 -23.20 -3.29
CA ALA A 152 -23.73 -22.79 -2.71
C ALA A 152 -24.76 -22.47 -3.81
N SER A 153 -24.35 -21.83 -4.91
CA SER A 153 -25.20 -21.57 -6.07
C SER A 153 -25.63 -22.86 -6.77
N ILE A 154 -24.74 -23.84 -6.92
CA ILE A 154 -25.10 -25.16 -7.46
C ILE A 154 -26.17 -25.83 -6.58
N TYR A 155 -25.99 -25.83 -5.26
CA TYR A 155 -26.99 -26.36 -4.33
C TYR A 155 -28.31 -25.58 -4.39
N LEU A 156 -28.27 -24.26 -4.57
CA LEU A 156 -29.46 -23.44 -4.77
C LEU A 156 -30.27 -23.91 -5.99
N PHE A 157 -29.60 -24.13 -7.12
CA PHE A 157 -30.26 -24.62 -8.34
C PHE A 157 -30.78 -26.05 -8.19
N LEU A 158 -30.00 -26.94 -7.58
CA LEU A 158 -30.40 -28.33 -7.36
C LEU A 158 -31.62 -28.46 -6.44
N ASN A 159 -31.76 -27.56 -5.46
CA ASN A 159 -32.90 -27.51 -4.53
C ASN A 159 -34.04 -26.59 -5.01
N LYS A 160 -34.12 -26.29 -6.31
CA LYS A 160 -35.22 -25.53 -6.93
C LYS A 160 -35.43 -24.12 -6.36
N GLY A 161 -34.40 -23.53 -5.76
CA GLY A 161 -34.48 -22.20 -5.16
C GLY A 161 -35.00 -22.16 -3.72
N TYR A 162 -35.29 -23.31 -3.09
CA TYR A 162 -35.66 -23.35 -1.66
C TYR A 162 -34.41 -23.11 -0.79
N VAL A 163 -34.19 -21.85 -0.39
CA VAL A 163 -33.04 -21.41 0.41
C VAL A 163 -33.44 -20.27 1.33
N GLU A 164 -32.79 -20.16 2.49
CA GLU A 164 -32.88 -18.94 3.29
C GLU A 164 -31.95 -17.85 2.73
N GLY A 165 -32.53 -16.84 2.07
CA GLY A 165 -31.77 -15.80 1.38
C GLY A 165 -30.88 -14.97 2.31
N LEU A 166 -31.29 -14.77 3.57
CA LEU A 166 -30.49 -14.05 4.56
C LEU A 166 -29.19 -14.79 4.91
N ASN A 167 -29.23 -16.13 4.96
CA ASN A 167 -28.05 -16.95 5.23
C ASN A 167 -27.02 -16.85 4.08
N LEU A 168 -27.47 -16.60 2.84
CA LEU A 168 -26.59 -16.39 1.69
C LEU A 168 -25.84 -15.04 1.73
N ILE A 169 -26.40 -14.03 2.39
CA ILE A 169 -25.71 -12.74 2.56
C ILE A 169 -24.51 -12.89 3.51
N GLU A 170 -24.57 -13.88 4.41
CA GLU A 170 -23.54 -14.17 5.40
C GLU A 170 -22.41 -15.09 4.88
N VAL A 171 -22.33 -15.31 3.56
CA VAL A 171 -21.26 -16.12 2.93
C VAL A 171 -19.87 -15.63 3.35
N ASN A 172 -19.59 -14.32 3.22
CA ASN A 172 -18.27 -13.79 3.56
C ASN A 172 -17.91 -14.09 5.02
N ARG A 173 -18.87 -13.91 5.93
CA ARG A 173 -18.63 -14.11 7.36
C ARG A 173 -18.48 -15.59 7.72
N VAL A 174 -19.48 -16.41 7.41
CA VAL A 174 -19.54 -17.81 7.84
C VAL A 174 -18.59 -18.66 7.00
N ALA A 175 -18.65 -18.59 5.66
CA ALA A 175 -17.74 -19.37 4.83
C ALA A 175 -16.29 -18.92 5.02
N GLY A 176 -16.05 -17.62 5.21
CA GLY A 176 -14.71 -17.12 5.50
C GLY A 176 -14.10 -17.79 6.74
N ILE A 177 -14.83 -17.84 7.84
CA ILE A 177 -14.34 -18.45 9.08
C ILE A 177 -14.19 -19.97 8.93
N VAL A 178 -15.16 -20.63 8.31
CA VAL A 178 -15.23 -22.09 8.24
C VAL A 178 -14.26 -22.71 7.22
N TRP A 179 -14.17 -22.14 6.02
CA TRP A 179 -13.40 -22.72 4.91
C TRP A 179 -11.95 -22.25 4.85
N ILE A 180 -11.68 -21.06 5.39
CA ILE A 180 -10.38 -20.38 5.23
C ILE A 180 -9.68 -20.29 6.59
N GLY A 181 -10.44 -19.95 7.63
CA GLY A 181 -9.95 -19.83 8.98
C GLY A 181 -9.51 -18.41 9.35
N ARG A 182 -9.48 -18.16 10.66
CA ARG A 182 -9.25 -16.84 11.27
C ARG A 182 -7.91 -16.20 10.86
N THR A 183 -6.85 -17.00 10.74
CA THR A 183 -5.49 -16.51 10.47
C THR A 183 -5.37 -15.83 9.09
N PHE A 184 -5.89 -16.44 8.04
CA PHE A 184 -5.83 -15.88 6.69
C PHE A 184 -6.74 -14.65 6.54
N LEU A 185 -7.90 -14.66 7.19
CA LEU A 185 -8.77 -13.49 7.25
C LEU A 185 -8.10 -12.33 7.99
N PHE A 186 -7.39 -12.62 9.08
CA PHE A 186 -6.61 -11.63 9.81
C PHE A 186 -5.50 -11.02 8.94
N ILE A 187 -4.72 -11.84 8.24
CA ILE A 187 -3.68 -11.37 7.30
C ILE A 187 -4.30 -10.48 6.21
N ARG A 188 -5.44 -10.88 5.64
CA ARG A 188 -6.15 -10.09 4.64
C ARG A 188 -6.60 -8.74 5.19
N SER A 189 -7.12 -8.72 6.42
CA SER A 189 -7.51 -7.47 7.08
C SER A 189 -6.31 -6.54 7.34
N ILE A 190 -5.16 -7.08 7.74
CA ILE A 190 -3.91 -6.32 7.90
C ILE A 190 -3.50 -5.71 6.57
N ALA A 191 -3.56 -6.47 5.47
CA ALA A 191 -3.22 -5.96 4.15
C ALA A 191 -4.09 -4.74 3.78
N ALA A 192 -5.39 -4.80 4.04
CA ALA A 192 -6.30 -3.69 3.81
C ALA A 192 -6.00 -2.47 4.70
N ILE A 193 -5.76 -2.70 6.00
CA ILE A 193 -5.39 -1.64 6.95
C ILE A 193 -4.09 -0.96 6.53
N CYS A 194 -3.07 -1.73 6.12
CA CYS A 194 -1.81 -1.21 5.60
C CYS A 194 -2.07 -0.38 4.34
N LEU A 195 -2.83 -0.90 3.36
CA LEU A 195 -3.15 -0.18 2.12
C LEU A 195 -3.86 1.15 2.38
N LEU A 196 -4.83 1.20 3.31
CA LEU A 196 -5.55 2.43 3.68
C LEU A 196 -4.74 3.37 4.58
N SER A 197 -3.62 2.89 5.13
CA SER A 197 -2.69 3.68 5.94
C SER A 197 -1.48 4.16 5.14
N THR A 198 -1.32 3.72 3.89
CA THR A 198 -0.22 4.08 2.99
C THR A 198 -0.70 4.85 1.77
N GLN A 199 0.12 5.77 1.29
CA GLN A 199 -0.07 6.47 0.02
C GLN A 199 0.79 5.84 -1.08
N VAL A 200 0.24 5.74 -2.29
CA VAL A 200 1.01 5.31 -3.46
C VAL A 200 1.70 6.52 -4.07
N LEU A 201 3.02 6.44 -4.21
CA LEU A 201 3.87 7.42 -4.90
C LEU A 201 4.30 6.85 -6.24
N SER A 202 4.15 7.64 -7.30
CA SER A 202 4.67 7.34 -8.63
C SER A 202 5.79 8.30 -8.96
N LEU A 203 6.88 7.78 -9.55
CA LEU A 203 7.94 8.60 -10.08
C LEU A 203 7.55 9.05 -11.49
N GLN A 204 7.27 10.34 -11.68
CA GLN A 204 6.87 10.91 -12.97
C GLN A 204 7.84 12.02 -13.40
N PRO A 205 8.19 12.11 -14.69
CA PRO A 205 9.00 13.20 -15.21
C PRO A 205 8.13 14.46 -15.36
N VAL A 206 8.45 15.51 -14.61
CA VAL A 206 7.86 16.85 -14.77
C VAL A 206 8.99 17.79 -15.17
N ASN A 207 8.87 18.48 -16.31
CA ASN A 207 9.90 19.41 -16.82
C ASN A 207 11.30 18.77 -16.95
N ASN A 208 11.40 17.54 -17.48
CA ASN A 208 12.65 16.76 -17.62
C ASN A 208 13.37 16.40 -16.30
N ILE A 209 12.71 16.58 -15.15
CA ILE A 209 13.20 16.17 -13.84
C ILE A 209 12.23 15.12 -13.28
N TRP A 210 12.75 14.09 -12.63
CA TRP A 210 11.91 13.06 -12.02
C TRP A 210 11.42 13.52 -10.64
N HIS A 211 10.11 13.58 -10.47
CA HIS A 211 9.44 13.93 -9.23
C HIS A 211 8.65 12.74 -8.69
N MET A 212 8.65 12.56 -7.37
CA MET A 212 7.70 11.68 -6.71
C MET A 212 6.37 12.43 -6.60
N THR A 213 5.40 12.04 -7.40
CA THR A 213 4.04 12.60 -7.36
C THR A 213 3.13 11.59 -6.71
N SER A 214 2.20 12.07 -5.87
CA SER A 214 1.10 11.21 -5.46
C SER A 214 -0.02 11.23 -6.48
N ALA A 215 -0.72 10.10 -6.60
CA ALA A 215 -1.96 10.00 -7.37
C ALA A 215 -3.04 11.01 -6.94
N SER A 216 -2.98 11.56 -5.73
CA SER A 216 -3.91 12.62 -5.27
C SER A 216 -3.60 14.01 -5.80
N ASP A 217 -2.36 14.25 -6.24
CA ASP A 217 -1.82 15.60 -6.52
C ASP A 217 -1.69 15.87 -8.02
N VAL A 218 -2.10 14.91 -8.85
CA VAL A 218 -2.10 15.05 -10.31
C VAL A 218 -3.21 16.04 -10.70
N SER A 219 -2.82 17.23 -11.14
CA SER A 219 -3.71 18.36 -11.45
C SER A 219 -4.64 18.12 -12.65
N ASP A 220 -4.32 17.16 -13.52
CA ASP A 220 -5.12 16.77 -14.70
C ASP A 220 -5.82 15.41 -14.53
N GLU A 221 -6.22 15.06 -13.30
CA GLU A 221 -6.93 13.80 -13.08
C GLU A 221 -8.36 13.85 -13.69
N SER A 222 -8.65 12.91 -14.58
CA SER A 222 -9.99 12.77 -15.17
C SER A 222 -11.02 12.43 -14.10
N SER A 223 -12.27 12.88 -14.27
CA SER A 223 -13.39 12.54 -13.38
C SER A 223 -13.54 11.03 -13.16
N THR A 224 -13.22 10.24 -14.19
CA THR A 224 -13.27 8.77 -14.16
C THR A 224 -12.18 8.16 -13.27
N GLU A 225 -10.99 8.74 -13.26
CA GLU A 225 -9.85 8.26 -12.46
C GLU A 225 -10.10 8.54 -10.97
N LYS A 226 -10.58 9.75 -10.67
CA LYS A 226 -10.98 10.14 -9.30
C LYS A 226 -12.08 9.24 -8.76
N ALA A 227 -13.11 8.96 -9.58
CA ALA A 227 -14.18 8.02 -9.20
C ALA A 227 -13.64 6.61 -8.95
N THR A 228 -12.73 6.14 -9.81
CA THR A 228 -12.09 4.82 -9.66
C THR A 228 -11.27 4.74 -8.36
N ARG A 229 -10.53 5.79 -8.00
CA ARG A 229 -9.78 5.84 -6.73
C ARG A 229 -10.71 5.80 -5.52
N LEU A 230 -11.78 6.60 -5.54
CA LEU A 230 -12.76 6.61 -4.45
C LEU A 230 -13.45 5.25 -4.30
N PHE A 231 -13.80 4.62 -5.42
CA PHE A 231 -14.40 3.28 -5.43
C PHE A 231 -13.44 2.22 -4.89
N LYS A 232 -12.16 2.24 -5.29
CA LYS A 232 -11.12 1.35 -4.74
C LYS A 232 -10.95 1.56 -3.23
N THR A 233 -10.99 2.81 -2.77
CA THR A 233 -10.88 3.15 -1.34
C THR A 233 -12.08 2.60 -0.55
N PHE A 234 -13.29 2.72 -1.11
CA PHE A 234 -14.52 2.20 -0.52
C PHE A 234 -14.51 0.67 -0.43
N LEU A 235 -14.03 0.00 -1.48
CA LEU A 235 -13.88 -1.45 -1.51
C LEU A 235 -12.81 -1.91 -0.51
N ALA A 236 -11.65 -1.22 -0.47
CA ALA A 236 -10.60 -1.50 0.50
C ALA A 236 -11.05 -1.27 1.95
N ALA A 237 -11.93 -0.30 2.22
CA ALA A 237 -12.56 -0.13 3.53
C ALA A 237 -13.42 -1.33 3.92
N GLY A 238 -14.08 -1.97 2.95
CA GLY A 238 -14.84 -3.22 3.18
C GLY A 238 -13.94 -4.39 3.57
N GLU A 239 -12.71 -4.41 3.05
CA GLU A 239 -11.70 -5.42 3.42
C GLU A 239 -11.19 -5.26 4.87
N VAL A 240 -11.40 -4.10 5.51
CA VAL A 240 -11.11 -3.93 6.96
C VAL A 240 -12.10 -4.73 7.82
N SER A 241 -13.33 -4.95 7.34
CA SER A 241 -14.36 -5.71 8.07
C SER A 241 -13.96 -7.15 8.39
N TRP A 242 -13.01 -7.74 7.66
CA TRP A 242 -12.46 -9.06 7.98
C TRP A 242 -11.88 -9.13 9.39
N LEU A 243 -11.27 -8.04 9.89
CA LEU A 243 -10.81 -7.97 11.28
C LEU A 243 -11.99 -8.04 12.24
N GLY A 244 -13.08 -7.34 11.94
CA GLY A 244 -14.33 -7.39 12.69
C GLY A 244 -14.93 -8.80 12.74
N PHE A 245 -14.90 -9.55 11.64
CA PHE A 245 -15.36 -10.94 11.61
C PHE A 245 -14.50 -11.86 12.49
N VAL A 246 -13.17 -11.72 12.43
CA VAL A 246 -12.26 -12.51 13.28
C VAL A 246 -12.46 -12.20 14.76
N LEU A 247 -12.53 -10.91 15.12
CA LEU A 247 -12.70 -10.49 16.50
C LEU A 247 -14.07 -10.88 17.06
N SER A 248 -15.15 -10.68 16.29
CA SER A 248 -16.49 -11.07 16.71
C SER A 248 -16.62 -12.58 16.90
N ASP A 249 -15.99 -13.40 16.04
CA ASP A 249 -16.00 -14.85 16.19
C ASP A 249 -15.24 -15.35 17.44
N ILE A 250 -14.15 -14.67 17.82
CA ILE A 250 -13.44 -14.95 19.09
C ILE A 250 -14.30 -14.53 20.29
N LEU A 251 -14.89 -13.34 20.23
CA LEU A 251 -15.73 -12.77 21.30
C LEU A 251 -17.10 -13.45 21.41
N MET A 252 -17.46 -14.26 20.43
CA MET A 252 -18.72 -14.98 20.34
C MET A 252 -18.98 -15.90 21.53
N VAL A 253 -17.91 -16.46 22.11
CA VAL A 253 -17.94 -17.28 23.33
C VAL A 253 -18.53 -16.50 24.51
N TYR A 254 -18.30 -15.18 24.56
CA TYR A 254 -18.79 -14.30 25.63
C TYR A 254 -20.09 -13.58 25.26
N THR A 255 -20.24 -13.20 23.99
CA THR A 255 -21.38 -12.40 23.54
C THR A 255 -22.62 -13.26 23.23
N ALA A 256 -22.43 -14.54 22.88
CA ALA A 256 -23.46 -15.57 22.74
C ALA A 256 -24.73 -15.05 22.05
N GLN A 257 -25.88 -15.09 22.74
CA GLN A 257 -27.20 -14.70 22.23
C GLN A 257 -27.30 -13.26 21.68
N TYR A 258 -26.38 -12.37 22.04
CA TYR A 258 -26.34 -11.00 21.52
C TYR A 258 -25.65 -10.89 20.16
N THR A 259 -24.87 -11.90 19.76
CA THR A 259 -24.09 -11.93 18.51
C THR A 259 -24.88 -11.60 17.24
N PRO A 260 -26.06 -12.19 16.98
CA PRO A 260 -26.81 -11.89 15.75
C PRO A 260 -27.14 -10.39 15.65
N ALA A 261 -27.55 -9.79 16.78
CA ALA A 261 -28.06 -8.43 16.80
C ALA A 261 -26.96 -7.37 16.60
N TYR A 262 -25.77 -7.58 17.19
CA TYR A 262 -24.70 -6.57 17.10
C TYR A 262 -23.80 -6.73 15.87
N VAL A 263 -23.59 -7.95 15.35
CA VAL A 263 -22.57 -8.15 14.30
C VAL A 263 -22.96 -7.49 12.98
N PHE A 264 -24.24 -7.54 12.59
CA PHE A 264 -24.71 -6.83 11.41
C PHE A 264 -24.43 -5.32 11.52
N LYS A 265 -24.79 -4.71 12.66
CA LYS A 265 -24.56 -3.27 12.94
C LYS A 265 -23.08 -2.93 12.96
N CYS A 266 -22.29 -3.75 13.63
CA CYS A 266 -20.85 -3.59 13.71
C CYS A 266 -20.20 -3.62 12.32
N ASN A 267 -20.62 -4.51 11.43
CA ASN A 267 -20.06 -4.59 10.08
C ASN A 267 -20.29 -3.29 9.29
N PHE A 268 -21.50 -2.74 9.31
CA PHE A 268 -21.79 -1.44 8.68
C PHE A 268 -21.04 -0.28 9.33
N MET A 269 -20.90 -0.29 10.66
CA MET A 269 -20.11 0.72 11.37
C MET A 269 -18.64 0.67 10.98
N VAL A 270 -18.01 -0.51 11.00
CA VAL A 270 -16.60 -0.66 10.61
C VAL A 270 -16.37 -0.21 9.19
N TRP A 271 -17.19 -0.69 8.25
CA TRP A 271 -17.07 -0.34 6.84
C TRP A 271 -17.28 1.16 6.60
N GLY A 272 -18.37 1.72 7.15
CA GLY A 272 -18.71 3.13 6.99
C GLY A 272 -17.69 4.05 7.62
N LEU A 273 -17.28 3.81 8.87
CA LEU A 273 -16.29 4.63 9.56
C LEU A 273 -14.90 4.53 8.91
N ALA A 274 -14.48 3.34 8.44
CA ALA A 274 -13.22 3.19 7.72
C ALA A 274 -13.23 3.94 6.37
N ALA A 275 -14.35 3.89 5.63
CA ALA A 275 -14.52 4.62 4.38
C ALA A 275 -14.52 6.15 4.62
N ILE A 276 -15.29 6.62 5.60
CA ILE A 276 -15.35 8.05 5.99
C ILE A 276 -13.97 8.55 6.41
N LEU A 277 -13.27 7.81 7.28
CA LEU A 277 -11.92 8.17 7.71
C LEU A 277 -10.99 8.30 6.49
N SER A 278 -11.07 7.35 5.56
CA SER A 278 -10.21 7.32 4.36
C SER A 278 -10.52 8.44 3.36
N TRP A 279 -11.74 8.98 3.34
CA TRP A 279 -12.13 10.10 2.50
C TRP A 279 -11.88 11.47 3.14
N VAL A 280 -12.20 11.63 4.43
CA VAL A 280 -12.07 12.90 5.16
C VAL A 280 -10.61 13.20 5.48
N SER A 281 -9.85 12.16 5.83
CA SER A 281 -8.42 12.25 6.10
C SER A 281 -7.74 11.15 5.27
N PRO A 282 -7.33 11.40 4.01
CA PRO A 282 -6.59 10.42 3.23
C PRO A 282 -5.19 10.18 3.82
N ALA A 283 -4.59 9.03 3.50
CA ALA A 283 -3.20 8.75 3.90
C ALA A 283 -2.25 9.72 3.17
N THR A 284 -1.36 10.35 3.93
CA THR A 284 -0.35 11.28 3.41
C THR A 284 1.06 10.70 3.55
N HIS A 285 1.96 11.17 2.69
CA HIS A 285 3.38 10.85 2.72
C HIS A 285 4.17 12.02 3.30
N THR A 286 5.30 11.73 3.92
CA THR A 286 6.26 12.74 4.37
C THR A 286 7.63 12.39 3.83
N ALA A 287 8.24 13.33 3.10
CA ALA A 287 9.61 13.22 2.62
C ALA A 287 10.49 14.21 3.37
N THR A 288 11.56 13.73 3.97
CA THR A 288 12.58 14.55 4.63
C THR A 288 13.90 14.32 3.91
N ILE A 289 14.55 15.40 3.47
CA ILE A 289 15.86 15.34 2.83
C ILE A 289 16.89 15.74 3.87
N GLN A 290 17.78 14.82 4.19
CA GLN A 290 18.87 15.05 5.13
C GLN A 290 20.06 14.25 4.62
N ARG A 291 20.99 14.95 3.97
CA ARG A 291 22.20 14.34 3.42
C ARG A 291 23.26 14.25 4.50
N GLN A 292 23.48 13.04 5.01
CA GLN A 292 24.53 12.72 5.97
C GLN A 292 25.31 11.52 5.46
N CYS A 293 26.61 11.70 5.26
CA CYS A 293 27.51 10.63 4.90
C CYS A 293 28.45 10.37 6.07
N THR A 294 28.58 9.11 6.44
CA THR A 294 29.51 8.66 7.48
C THR A 294 30.48 7.66 6.86
N PHE A 295 31.75 7.79 7.23
CA PHE A 295 32.76 6.81 6.85
C PHE A 295 32.60 5.60 7.76
N ALA A 296 31.93 4.55 7.29
CA ALA A 296 31.82 3.29 8.04
C ALA A 296 33.18 2.59 8.07
N HIS A 297 33.88 2.58 6.94
CA HIS A 297 35.26 2.16 6.80
C HIS A 297 36.01 3.17 5.95
N VAL A 298 37.00 3.83 6.55
CA VAL A 298 37.91 4.76 5.85
C VAL A 298 38.50 4.01 4.64
N ASP A 299 38.48 4.65 3.48
CA ASP A 299 38.92 4.14 2.17
C ASP A 299 38.10 3.01 1.53
N TYR A 300 37.15 2.37 2.23
CA TYR A 300 36.40 1.21 1.71
C TYR A 300 34.90 1.43 1.57
N GLN A 301 34.27 2.16 2.51
CA GLN A 301 32.82 2.27 2.53
C GLN A 301 32.33 3.59 3.14
N LEU A 302 31.60 4.34 2.33
CA LEU A 302 30.83 5.51 2.73
C LEU A 302 29.35 5.11 2.83
N VAL A 303 28.72 5.32 3.99
CA VAL A 303 27.28 5.13 4.16
C VAL A 303 26.62 6.49 4.17
N CYS A 304 25.91 6.80 3.08
CA CYS A 304 25.14 8.04 2.94
C CYS A 304 23.65 7.79 3.15
N SER A 305 23.06 8.47 4.12
CA SER A 305 21.62 8.69 4.18
C SER A 305 21.33 10.01 3.48
N SER A 306 20.53 9.99 2.40
CA SER A 306 20.15 11.23 1.70
C SER A 306 18.82 11.80 2.19
N GLY A 307 17.97 10.98 2.80
CA GLY A 307 16.62 11.35 3.20
C GLY A 307 15.76 10.15 3.53
N THR A 308 14.63 10.40 4.19
CA THR A 308 13.64 9.40 4.56
C THR A 308 12.31 9.75 3.90
N ILE A 309 11.73 8.77 3.19
CA ILE A 309 10.38 8.85 2.63
C ILE A 309 9.50 7.92 3.44
N ALA A 310 8.61 8.49 4.26
CA ALA A 310 7.58 7.73 4.95
C ALA A 310 6.28 7.81 4.14
N ILE A 311 5.86 6.67 3.60
CA ILE A 311 4.65 6.54 2.79
C ILE A 311 3.40 6.18 3.59
N GLY A 312 3.57 5.80 4.87
CA GLY A 312 2.50 5.28 5.70
C GLY A 312 2.48 5.91 7.08
N SER A 313 1.32 5.83 7.73
CA SER A 313 1.08 6.40 9.05
C SER A 313 0.67 5.34 10.06
N PHE A 314 1.45 5.20 11.14
CA PHE A 314 1.12 4.31 12.24
C PHE A 314 -0.15 4.75 12.99
N SER A 315 -0.39 6.06 13.10
CA SER A 315 -1.60 6.57 13.76
C SER A 315 -2.87 6.14 13.02
N ARG A 316 -2.84 6.07 11.69
CA ARG A 316 -3.95 5.55 10.88
C ARG A 316 -4.21 4.07 11.11
N ILE A 317 -3.14 3.25 11.19
CA ILE A 317 -3.26 1.83 11.52
C ILE A 317 -3.98 1.67 12.86
N THR A 318 -3.52 2.38 13.89
CA THR A 318 -4.15 2.32 15.22
C THR A 318 -5.58 2.82 15.21
N ALA A 319 -5.91 3.84 14.42
CA ALA A 319 -7.27 4.35 14.28
C ALA A 319 -8.20 3.33 13.61
N LEU A 320 -7.76 2.66 12.53
CA LEU A 320 -8.56 1.64 11.83
C LEU A 320 -8.79 0.41 12.72
N VAL A 321 -7.76 -0.06 13.44
CA VAL A 321 -7.92 -1.13 14.44
C VAL A 321 -8.85 -0.69 15.57
N GLY A 322 -8.71 0.55 16.04
CA GLY A 322 -9.58 1.18 17.03
C GLY A 322 -11.03 1.25 16.57
N ILE A 323 -11.30 1.54 15.29
CA ILE A 323 -12.64 1.50 14.70
C ILE A 323 -13.22 0.09 14.77
N CYS A 324 -12.44 -0.95 14.45
CA CYS A 324 -12.91 -2.35 14.55
C CYS A 324 -13.30 -2.71 15.98
N VAL A 325 -12.39 -2.51 16.95
CA VAL A 325 -12.63 -2.86 18.36
C VAL A 325 -13.74 -2.00 18.96
N GLY A 326 -13.70 -0.69 18.69
CA GLY A 326 -14.68 0.29 19.17
C GLY A 326 -16.09 -0.02 18.66
N SER A 327 -16.23 -0.32 17.35
CA SER A 327 -17.53 -0.66 16.76
C SER A 327 -18.14 -1.91 17.37
N ILE A 328 -17.33 -2.94 17.63
CA ILE A 328 -17.77 -4.16 18.32
C ILE A 328 -18.27 -3.80 19.73
N ALA A 329 -17.47 -3.09 20.51
CA ALA A 329 -17.80 -2.72 21.88
C ALA A 329 -19.09 -1.88 21.95
N THR A 330 -19.22 -0.86 21.09
CA THR A 330 -20.39 0.02 21.06
C THR A 330 -21.65 -0.72 20.62
N ALA A 331 -21.56 -1.54 19.56
CA ALA A 331 -22.72 -2.29 19.06
C ALA A 331 -23.18 -3.33 20.09
N TYR A 332 -22.23 -4.04 20.72
CA TYR A 332 -22.54 -5.01 21.76
C TYR A 332 -23.17 -4.36 23.00
N LEU A 333 -22.57 -3.28 23.51
CA LEU A 333 -23.09 -2.57 24.68
C LEU A 333 -24.47 -2.00 24.42
N TYR A 334 -24.69 -1.43 23.22
CA TYR A 334 -26.01 -0.95 22.80
C TYR A 334 -27.07 -2.04 22.85
N GLU A 335 -26.80 -3.22 22.28
CA GLU A 335 -27.74 -4.35 22.33
C GLU A 335 -27.96 -4.87 23.75
N ARG A 336 -26.92 -4.90 24.57
CA ARG A 336 -27.04 -5.38 25.95
C ARG A 336 -27.85 -4.42 26.84
N ILE A 337 -27.75 -3.11 26.61
CA ILE A 337 -28.56 -2.10 27.30
C ILE A 337 -30.00 -2.14 26.80
N ARG A 338 -30.21 -2.22 25.48
CA ARG A 338 -31.55 -2.21 24.88
C ARG A 338 -32.35 -3.48 25.21
N HIS A 339 -31.67 -4.63 25.28
CA HIS A 339 -32.29 -5.93 25.52
C HIS A 339 -31.56 -6.74 26.62
N PRO A 340 -31.67 -6.36 27.91
CA PRO A 340 -30.87 -6.96 28.99
C PRO A 340 -31.14 -8.46 29.26
N SER A 341 -32.32 -8.95 28.87
CA SER A 341 -32.78 -10.32 29.13
C SER A 341 -33.13 -11.03 27.82
N LEU A 342 -32.25 -10.94 26.81
CA LEU A 342 -32.44 -11.66 25.56
C LEU A 342 -32.43 -13.18 25.85
N PRO A 343 -33.39 -13.97 25.35
CA PRO A 343 -33.39 -15.41 25.57
C PRO A 343 -32.22 -16.08 24.82
N PRO A 344 -31.66 -17.17 25.35
CA PRO A 344 -30.62 -17.93 24.67
C PRO A 344 -31.14 -18.56 23.38
N THR A 345 -30.27 -18.64 22.38
CA THR A 345 -30.57 -19.25 21.08
C THR A 345 -30.93 -20.73 21.27
N ARG A 346 -32.11 -21.14 20.78
CA ARG A 346 -32.64 -22.51 20.94
C ARG A 346 -31.98 -23.58 20.06
N GLN A 347 -31.00 -23.21 19.22
CA GLN A 347 -30.35 -24.13 18.29
C GLN A 347 -29.11 -24.78 18.93
N ASP A 348 -29.25 -26.01 19.42
CA ASP A 348 -28.16 -26.78 20.02
C ASP A 348 -27.68 -27.94 19.13
N SER A 349 -27.53 -27.71 17.82
CA SER A 349 -26.94 -28.73 16.94
C SER A 349 -25.42 -28.60 16.84
N TYR A 350 -24.69 -29.70 17.06
CA TYR A 350 -23.24 -29.79 16.89
C TYR A 350 -22.77 -29.72 15.42
N PHE A 351 -23.71 -29.84 14.47
CA PHE A 351 -23.40 -29.69 13.05
C PHE A 351 -23.16 -28.23 12.64
N LEU A 352 -23.67 -27.26 13.40
CA LEU A 352 -23.46 -25.84 13.12
C LEU A 352 -22.08 -25.39 13.63
N SER A 353 -21.38 -24.61 12.82
CA SER A 353 -20.24 -23.82 13.29
C SER A 353 -20.74 -22.79 14.32
N SER A 354 -19.85 -22.30 15.18
CA SER A 354 -20.18 -21.21 16.11
C SER A 354 -20.81 -20.05 15.35
N SER A 355 -20.15 -19.58 14.28
CA SER A 355 -20.64 -18.46 13.49
C SER A 355 -22.03 -18.75 12.89
N ALA A 356 -22.28 -19.93 12.33
CA ALA A 356 -23.60 -20.28 11.80
C ALA A 356 -24.70 -20.32 12.88
N LYS A 357 -24.41 -20.93 14.04
CA LYS A 357 -25.38 -21.13 15.15
C LYS A 357 -26.09 -19.85 15.58
N TYR A 358 -25.40 -18.72 15.57
CA TYR A 358 -25.98 -17.46 16.05
C TYR A 358 -26.31 -16.47 14.94
N VAL A 359 -26.07 -16.79 13.68
CA VAL A 359 -26.16 -15.81 12.59
C VAL A 359 -27.15 -16.25 11.55
N TYR A 360 -27.33 -17.57 11.39
CA TYR A 360 -28.38 -18.08 10.55
C TYR A 360 -29.75 -17.84 11.15
N GLU A 361 -30.69 -17.48 10.30
CA GLU A 361 -32.07 -17.23 10.66
C GLU A 361 -32.84 -18.56 10.70
N PRO A 362 -33.32 -19.03 11.88
CA PRO A 362 -34.13 -20.25 11.96
C PRO A 362 -35.55 -20.11 11.42
N GLY A 363 -36.08 -18.89 11.34
CA GLY A 363 -37.52 -18.59 11.37
C GLY A 363 -38.42 -19.60 10.65
N ASN A 364 -38.28 -19.72 9.33
CA ASN A 364 -39.16 -20.55 8.48
C ASN A 364 -38.67 -22.00 8.31
N TRP A 365 -37.61 -22.37 9.01
CA TRP A 365 -36.87 -23.63 8.83
C TRP A 365 -36.85 -24.48 10.12
N MET A 366 -37.75 -24.19 11.05
CA MET A 366 -37.93 -24.95 12.29
C MET A 366 -39.22 -25.78 12.21
N ASP A 367 -39.11 -27.09 12.42
CA ASP A 367 -40.26 -27.99 12.52
C ASP A 367 -40.14 -28.88 13.78
N HIS A 368 -41.14 -28.82 14.67
CA HIS A 368 -41.19 -29.56 15.95
C HIS A 368 -39.85 -29.51 16.73
N GLU A 369 -39.28 -28.31 16.90
CA GLU A 369 -38.00 -28.04 17.58
C GLU A 369 -36.73 -28.55 16.88
N VAL A 370 -36.85 -29.14 15.68
CA VAL A 370 -35.70 -29.52 14.84
C VAL A 370 -35.42 -28.44 13.81
N TYR A 371 -34.17 -28.01 13.72
CA TYR A 371 -33.74 -27.06 12.70
C TYR A 371 -33.41 -27.79 11.38
N TYR A 372 -34.07 -27.37 10.30
CA TYR A 372 -33.88 -27.91 8.96
C TYR A 372 -32.96 -26.98 8.16
N LEU A 373 -31.69 -27.36 8.04
CA LEU A 373 -30.70 -26.54 7.35
C LEU A 373 -30.78 -26.76 5.83
N ASP A 374 -31.01 -25.70 5.08
CA ASP A 374 -30.99 -25.80 3.62
C ASP A 374 -29.58 -26.19 3.11
N PRO A 375 -29.46 -26.96 2.01
CA PRO A 375 -28.15 -27.45 1.58
C PRO A 375 -27.16 -26.36 1.14
N ALA A 376 -27.62 -25.19 0.69
CA ALA A 376 -26.72 -24.10 0.31
C ALA A 376 -26.08 -23.45 1.54
N SER A 377 -26.87 -23.19 2.59
CA SER A 377 -26.40 -22.78 3.91
C SER A 377 -25.55 -23.87 4.57
N ALA A 378 -25.85 -25.15 4.34
CA ALA A 378 -25.01 -26.24 4.80
C ALA A 378 -23.59 -26.17 4.21
N VAL A 379 -23.45 -25.91 2.91
CA VAL A 379 -22.14 -25.71 2.26
C VAL A 379 -21.40 -24.52 2.85
N ILE A 380 -22.08 -23.39 3.05
CA ILE A 380 -21.47 -22.19 3.67
C ILE A 380 -20.98 -22.50 5.09
N ASN A 381 -21.75 -23.29 5.84
CA ASN A 381 -21.39 -23.82 7.16
C ASN A 381 -20.36 -24.96 7.13
N GLY A 382 -19.84 -25.35 5.96
CA GLY A 382 -18.79 -26.36 5.79
C GLY A 382 -19.28 -27.81 5.85
N ILE A 383 -20.53 -28.05 5.47
CA ILE A 383 -21.11 -29.39 5.32
C ILE A 383 -21.48 -29.61 3.86
N LEU A 384 -20.88 -30.62 3.24
CA LEU A 384 -21.26 -31.08 1.90
C LEU A 384 -22.23 -32.24 2.03
N SER A 385 -23.47 -32.04 1.58
CA SER A 385 -24.54 -33.04 1.68
C SER A 385 -24.90 -33.63 0.33
N ILE A 386 -25.09 -34.94 0.27
CA ILE A 386 -25.71 -35.63 -0.86
C ILE A 386 -26.85 -36.48 -0.32
N ARG A 387 -28.03 -36.32 -0.91
CA ARG A 387 -29.20 -37.12 -0.59
C ARG A 387 -29.30 -38.29 -1.56
N PHE A 388 -29.41 -39.50 -1.03
CA PHE A 388 -29.77 -40.69 -1.80
C PHE A 388 -31.01 -41.34 -1.18
N SER A 389 -32.15 -41.21 -1.86
CA SER A 389 -33.46 -41.68 -1.36
C SER A 389 -33.84 -41.06 0.00
N ASN A 390 -33.88 -41.84 1.08
CA ASN A 390 -34.21 -41.38 2.45
C ASN A 390 -32.97 -41.26 3.36
N VAL A 391 -31.78 -41.19 2.77
CA VAL A 391 -30.53 -41.10 3.51
C VAL A 391 -29.74 -39.87 3.06
N PHE A 392 -29.36 -39.04 4.02
CA PHE A 392 -28.44 -37.91 3.83
C PHE A 392 -27.03 -38.33 4.21
N TYR A 393 -26.11 -38.28 3.25
CA TYR A 393 -24.68 -38.40 3.49
C TYR A 393 -24.08 -37.01 3.58
N MET A 394 -23.41 -36.71 4.69
CA MET A 394 -22.91 -35.37 4.98
C MET A 394 -21.44 -35.41 5.36
N LEU A 395 -20.58 -34.81 4.54
CA LEU A 395 -19.18 -34.59 4.89
C LEU A 395 -19.06 -33.26 5.63
N ASN A 396 -18.73 -33.31 6.92
CA ASN A 396 -18.43 -32.13 7.72
C ASN A 396 -16.93 -31.80 7.61
N LEU A 397 -16.61 -30.75 6.86
CA LEU A 397 -15.24 -30.32 6.58
C LEU A 397 -14.53 -29.76 7.82
N LYS A 398 -15.28 -29.28 8.82
CA LYS A 398 -14.71 -28.72 10.06
C LYS A 398 -13.97 -29.78 10.88
N ILE A 399 -14.47 -31.02 10.85
CA ILE A 399 -13.93 -32.16 11.60
C ILE A 399 -13.50 -33.32 10.70
N TRP A 400 -13.57 -33.16 9.38
CA TRP A 400 -13.22 -34.17 8.37
C TRP A 400 -13.90 -35.54 8.60
N ARG A 401 -15.21 -35.53 8.91
CA ARG A 401 -16.00 -36.75 9.16
C ARG A 401 -17.26 -36.80 8.31
N ILE A 402 -17.64 -38.02 7.93
CA ILE A 402 -18.90 -38.30 7.23
C ILE A 402 -19.95 -38.72 8.25
N PHE A 403 -21.12 -38.10 8.19
CA PHE A 403 -22.30 -38.43 8.97
C PHE A 403 -23.41 -38.92 8.04
N VAL A 404 -24.25 -39.80 8.56
CA VAL A 404 -25.34 -40.40 7.81
C VAL A 404 -26.62 -40.25 8.62
N ILE A 405 -27.56 -39.45 8.12
CA ILE A 405 -28.87 -39.27 8.73
C ILE A 405 -29.90 -40.04 7.89
N LYS A 406 -30.62 -40.97 8.53
CA LYS A 406 -31.73 -41.70 7.93
C LYS A 406 -33.03 -41.00 8.31
N GLU A 407 -33.74 -40.49 7.31
CA GLU A 407 -35.02 -39.84 7.51
C GLU A 407 -36.15 -40.89 7.54
N PRO A 408 -36.98 -40.93 8.61
CA PRO A 408 -38.12 -41.84 8.66
C PRO A 408 -39.11 -41.57 7.53
N VAL A 409 -39.54 -42.62 6.82
CA VAL A 409 -40.48 -42.51 5.68
C VAL A 409 -41.80 -41.85 6.07
N GLU A 410 -42.24 -42.07 7.31
CA GLU A 410 -43.47 -41.48 7.85
C GLU A 410 -43.37 -39.97 8.01
N LYS A 411 -42.23 -39.47 8.51
CA LYS A 411 -41.99 -38.02 8.68
C LYS A 411 -41.98 -37.31 7.34
N ARG A 412 -41.37 -37.95 6.33
CA ARG A 412 -41.38 -37.45 4.94
C ARG A 412 -42.80 -37.40 4.35
N LYS A 413 -43.59 -38.45 4.50
CA LYS A 413 -44.99 -38.47 4.02
C LYS A 413 -45.83 -37.37 4.66
N LYS A 414 -45.59 -37.09 5.95
CA LYS A 414 -46.25 -35.99 6.67
C LYS A 414 -45.89 -34.63 6.05
N LEU A 415 -44.60 -34.35 5.82
CA LEU A 415 -44.16 -33.11 5.16
C LEU A 415 -44.71 -32.97 3.72
N GLU A 416 -44.81 -34.08 2.99
CA GLU A 416 -45.45 -34.11 1.65
C GLU A 416 -46.95 -33.81 1.72
N GLN A 417 -47.64 -34.23 2.78
CA GLN A 417 -49.07 -33.94 3.01
C GLN A 417 -49.32 -32.50 3.46
N ASP A 418 -48.43 -31.96 4.28
CA ASP A 418 -48.53 -30.61 4.83
C ASP A 418 -48.12 -29.53 3.80
N GLY A 419 -47.54 -29.93 2.65
CA GLY A 419 -47.15 -29.01 1.57
C GLY A 419 -45.86 -28.23 1.82
N GLU A 420 -45.12 -28.59 2.87
CA GLU A 420 -43.87 -27.97 3.32
C GLU A 420 -42.69 -28.43 2.44
N LEU A 421 -42.74 -28.05 1.16
CA LEU A 421 -41.80 -28.49 0.12
C LEU A 421 -40.35 -28.06 0.40
N HIS A 422 -40.11 -26.94 1.08
CA HIS A 422 -38.74 -26.51 1.41
C HIS A 422 -38.08 -27.38 2.48
N LEU A 423 -38.85 -27.84 3.47
CA LEU A 423 -38.35 -28.74 4.52
C LEU A 423 -37.99 -30.12 3.97
N LEU A 424 -38.66 -30.56 2.90
CA LEU A 424 -38.35 -31.82 2.23
C LEU A 424 -36.95 -31.85 1.63
N TYR A 425 -36.39 -30.71 1.17
CA TYR A 425 -35.03 -30.68 0.60
C TYR A 425 -33.97 -30.28 1.63
N ALA A 426 -34.38 -29.86 2.82
CA ALA A 426 -33.50 -29.46 3.89
C ALA A 426 -32.96 -30.65 4.70
N ILE A 427 -31.85 -30.40 5.38
CA ILE A 427 -31.17 -31.37 6.23
C ILE A 427 -31.72 -31.23 7.66
N PRO A 428 -32.40 -32.25 8.21
CA PRO A 428 -32.83 -32.21 9.60
C PRO A 428 -31.60 -32.31 10.51
N LEU A 429 -31.33 -31.27 11.30
CA LEU A 429 -30.27 -31.25 12.31
C LEU A 429 -30.78 -31.83 13.63
N SER A 430 -31.29 -33.06 13.59
CA SER A 430 -31.58 -33.84 14.80
C SER A 430 -30.29 -34.50 15.29
N ASP A 431 -29.92 -34.28 16.55
CA ASP A 431 -28.80 -34.96 17.21
C ASP A 431 -29.04 -36.46 17.41
#